data_AF-A0A497DXL5-F1
#
_entry.id   AF-A0A497DXL5-F1
#
_cell.length_a   1.000
_cell.length_b   1.000
_cell.length_c   1.000
_cell.angle_alpha   90.00
_cell.angle_beta   90.00
_cell.angle_gamma   90.00
#
_symmetry.space_group_name_H-M   'P 1'
#
loop_
_entity.id
_entity.type
_entity.pdbx_description
1 polymer ?
#
loop_
_entity_poly.entity_id
_entity_poly.type
_entity_poly.pdbx_seq_one_letter_code
_entity_poly.pdbx_strand_id
1 'polypeptide(L)'
;EWHHCLVGCLRCQSICPANKHILNWEETREHFSEKETSMILDGLGKNELPALTLNKLEKLSLTEYLKQLPRNLEAVLRNQKKVG
;
A
#
# COMPACT_ATOMS: atom_id res chain seq x y z
N GLU A 1 -9.17 -5.46 -13.57
CA GLU A 1 -9.13 -4.76 -12.26
C GLU A 1 -7.73 -4.16 -12.08
N TRP A 2 -7.59 -2.91 -11.64
CA TRP A 2 -6.30 -2.19 -11.54
C TRP A 2 -5.88 -1.88 -10.10
N HIS A 3 -6.77 -2.08 -9.12
CA HIS A 3 -6.58 -1.71 -7.71
C HIS A 3 -6.04 -2.89 -6.88
N HIS A 4 -5.03 -3.59 -7.39
CA HIS A 4 -4.29 -4.62 -6.62
C HIS A 4 -3.07 -4.03 -5.92
N CYS A 5 -2.72 -2.79 -6.24
CA CYS A 5 -1.59 -2.07 -5.66
C CYS A 5 -2.09 -0.89 -4.85
N LEU A 6 -1.41 -0.60 -3.74
CA LEU A 6 -1.70 0.56 -2.90
C LEU A 6 -1.37 1.89 -3.60
N VAL A 7 -0.39 1.88 -4.51
CA VAL A 7 0.00 3.02 -5.34
C VAL A 7 0.30 2.53 -6.76
N GLY A 8 -0.23 3.22 -7.78
CA GLY A 8 0.01 2.90 -9.18
C GLY A 8 -0.60 1.56 -9.63
N CYS A 9 0.09 0.85 -10.51
CA CYS A 9 -0.24 -0.52 -10.93
C CYS A 9 1.02 -1.25 -11.43
N LEU A 10 1.01 -2.59 -11.42
CA LEU A 10 2.11 -3.40 -11.94
C LEU A 10 1.97 -3.78 -13.42
N ARG A 11 0.94 -3.28 -14.13
CA ARG A 11 0.61 -3.73 -15.50
C ARG A 11 1.76 -3.54 -16.51
N CYS A 12 2.45 -2.41 -16.45
CA CYS A 12 3.60 -2.16 -17.33
C CYS A 12 4.81 -3.01 -16.92
N GLN A 13 4.99 -3.26 -15.63
CA GLN A 13 6.09 -4.06 -15.10
C GLN A 13 5.90 -5.54 -15.42
N SER A 14 4.67 -6.04 -15.37
CA SER A 14 4.33 -7.45 -15.60
C SER A 14 4.59 -7.91 -17.04
N ILE A 15 4.58 -6.98 -18.01
CA ILE A 15 4.87 -7.28 -19.42
C ILE A 15 6.31 -6.93 -19.82
N CYS A 16 7.07 -6.27 -18.95
CA CYS A 16 8.40 -5.78 -19.27
C CYS A 16 9.41 -6.95 -19.34
N PRO A 17 10.07 -7.21 -20.49
CA PRO A 17 11.03 -8.31 -20.60
C PRO A 17 12.22 -8.20 -19.65
N ALA A 18 12.62 -6.97 -19.28
CA ALA A 18 13.70 -6.74 -18.32
C ALA A 18 13.31 -7.17 -16.89
N ASN A 19 12.02 -7.17 -16.55
CA ASN A 19 11.53 -7.51 -15.22
C ASN A 19 11.18 -9.00 -15.08
N LYS A 20 11.27 -9.81 -16.16
CA LYS A 20 10.81 -11.21 -16.18
C LYS A 20 11.36 -12.08 -15.04
N HIS A 21 12.57 -11.78 -14.57
CA HIS A 21 13.26 -12.55 -13.53
C HIS A 21 12.86 -12.15 -12.10
N ILE A 22 12.15 -11.03 -11.92
CA ILE A 22 11.78 -10.49 -10.61
C ILE A 22 10.26 -10.39 -10.41
N LEU A 23 9.46 -10.85 -11.38
CA LEU A 23 7.99 -10.74 -11.31
C LEU A 23 7.37 -11.46 -10.11
N ASN A 24 8.02 -12.52 -9.63
CA ASN A 24 7.57 -13.31 -8.49
C ASN A 24 8.36 -13.00 -7.21
N TRP A 25 9.16 -11.94 -7.20
CA TRP A 25 9.90 -11.55 -6.01
C TRP A 25 9.01 -10.70 -5.11
N GLU A 26 8.60 -11.29 -3.99
CA GLU A 26 7.86 -10.62 -2.92
C GLU A 26 8.73 -10.53 -1.65
N GLU A 27 8.70 -9.36 -1.00
CA GLU A 27 9.41 -9.11 0.25
C GLU A 27 8.51 -8.32 1.20
N THR A 28 8.25 -8.88 2.38
CA THR A 28 7.51 -8.17 3.44
C THR A 28 8.45 -7.24 4.17
N ARG A 29 8.21 -5.92 4.05
CA ARG A 29 9.08 -4.90 4.65
C ARG A 29 8.58 -4.34 5.99
N GLU A 30 7.27 -4.25 6.17
CA GLU A 30 6.66 -3.68 7.37
C GLU A 30 5.30 -4.34 7.65
N HIS A 31 4.86 -4.28 8.91
CA HIS A 31 3.53 -4.71 9.35
C HIS A 31 2.80 -3.55 10.04
N PHE A 32 1.52 -3.41 9.74
CA PHE A 32 0.62 -2.45 10.38
C PHE A 32 -0.40 -3.21 11.21
N SER A 33 -0.62 -2.76 12.44
CA SER A 33 -1.72 -3.24 13.27
C SER A 33 -3.07 -2.75 12.73
N GLU A 34 -4.17 -3.34 13.20
CA GLU A 34 -5.53 -2.88 12.85
C GLU A 34 -5.75 -1.41 13.22
N LYS A 35 -5.21 -0.97 14.37
CA LYS A 35 -5.29 0.42 14.80
C LYS A 35 -4.58 1.37 13.85
N GLU A 36 -3.36 1.03 13.42
CA GLU A 36 -2.61 1.82 12.44
C GLU A 36 -3.33 1.83 11.09
N THR A 37 -3.86 0.70 10.67
CA THR A 37 -4.65 0.55 9.45
C THR A 37 -5.89 1.44 9.47
N SER A 38 -6.62 1.48 10.60
CA SER A 38 -7.78 2.36 10.79
C SER A 38 -7.38 3.83 10.67
N MET A 39 -6.30 4.26 11.31
CA MET A 39 -5.82 5.65 11.22
C MET A 39 -5.47 6.07 9.78
N ILE A 40 -4.90 5.15 9.00
CA ILE A 40 -4.61 5.37 7.58
C ILE A 40 -5.92 5.45 6.77
N LEU A 41 -6.91 4.61 7.07
CA LEU A 41 -8.24 4.65 6.44
C LEU A 41 -9.02 5.92 6.79
N ASP A 42 -8.88 6.42 8.02
CA ASP A 42 -9.49 7.67 8.47
C ASP A 42 -8.84 8.90 7.82
N GLY A 43 -7.72 8.72 7.11
CA GLY A 43 -7.05 9.79 6.36
C GLY A 43 -6.24 10.75 7.22
N LEU A 44 -5.78 10.31 8.40
CA LEU A 44 -4.96 11.13 9.29
C LEU A 44 -3.68 11.61 8.60
N GLY A 45 -3.37 12.89 8.78
CA GLY A 45 -2.19 13.54 8.22
C GLY A 45 -0.89 13.24 8.97
N LYS A 46 0.24 13.72 8.43
CA LYS A 46 1.59 13.53 9.01
C LYS A 46 1.69 13.94 10.49
N ASN A 47 0.96 14.99 10.88
CA ASN A 47 1.00 15.53 12.25
C ASN A 47 0.03 14.84 13.23
N GLU A 48 -0.85 13.99 12.72
CA GLU A 48 -1.89 13.29 13.51
C GLU A 48 -1.53 11.82 13.73
N LEU A 49 -0.75 11.24 12.81
CA LEU A 49 -0.28 9.86 12.91
C LEU A 49 0.76 9.70 14.03
N PRO A 50 0.74 8.56 14.75
CA PRO A 50 1.82 8.20 15.65
C PRO A 50 3.17 8.16 14.92
N ALA A 51 4.23 8.63 15.57
CA ALA A 51 5.58 8.67 14.97
C ALA A 51 6.05 7.29 14.46
N LEU A 52 5.71 6.21 15.18
CA LEU A 52 6.03 4.84 14.73
C LEU A 52 5.35 4.49 13.41
N THR A 53 4.08 4.87 13.23
CA THR A 53 3.34 4.64 12.00
C THR A 53 3.89 5.48 10.84
N LEU A 54 4.21 6.74 11.12
CA LEU A 54 4.84 7.62 10.12
C LEU A 54 6.20 7.07 9.67
N ASN A 55 7.03 6.61 10.60
CA ASN A 55 8.33 6.00 10.27
C ASN A 55 8.20 4.76 9.38
N LYS A 56 7.19 3.90 9.60
CA LYS A 56 6.90 2.76 8.71
C LYS A 56 6.52 3.23 7.31
N LEU A 57 5.66 4.25 7.22
CA LEU A 57 5.25 4.82 5.93
C LEU A 57 6.44 5.46 5.20
N GLU A 58 7.38 6.09 5.90
CA GLU A 58 8.60 6.66 5.33
C GLU A 58 9.53 5.59 4.76
N LYS A 59 9.78 4.51 5.51
CA LYS A 59 10.57 3.37 5.01
C LYS A 59 9.98 2.74 3.75
N LEU A 60 8.66 2.77 3.62
CA LEU A 60 7.94 2.31 2.43
C LEU A 60 7.80 3.38 1.34
N SER A 61 8.30 4.59 1.54
CA SER A 61 8.15 5.73 0.62
C SER A 61 6.68 6.08 0.31
N LEU A 62 5.79 5.90 1.30
CA LEU A 62 4.34 6.11 1.17
C LEU A 62 3.85 7.46 1.70
N THR A 63 4.70 8.25 2.36
CA THR A 63 4.31 9.52 2.99
C THR A 63 3.79 10.58 2.02
N GLU A 64 4.27 10.58 0.78
CA GLU A 64 3.80 11.48 -0.28
C GLU A 64 2.42 11.06 -0.84
N TYR A 65 1.98 9.85 -0.52
CA TYR A 65 0.70 9.29 -0.96
C TYR A 65 -0.39 9.31 0.11
N LEU A 66 -0.14 9.91 1.28
CA LEU A 66 -1.08 9.91 2.42
C LEU A 66 -2.51 10.32 2.03
N LYS A 67 -2.67 11.28 1.12
CA LYS A 67 -3.99 11.72 0.64
C LYS A 67 -4.71 10.67 -0.20
N GLN A 68 -3.99 9.74 -0.81
CA GLN A 68 -4.52 8.69 -1.68
C GLN A 68 -4.63 7.34 -0.95
N LEU A 69 -3.87 7.12 0.13
CA LEU A 69 -3.88 5.86 0.86
C LEU A 69 -5.28 5.40 1.31
N PRO A 70 -6.16 6.25 1.87
CA PRO A 70 -7.48 5.81 2.34
C PRO A 70 -8.28 5.09 1.26
N ARG A 71 -8.56 5.80 0.15
CA ARG A 71 -9.37 5.29 -0.96
C ARG A 71 -8.74 4.07 -1.64
N ASN A 72 -7.40 4.01 -1.72
CA ASN A 72 -6.70 2.92 -2.39
C ASN A 72 -6.70 1.67 -1.50
N LEU A 73 -6.43 1.83 -0.20
CA LEU A 73 -6.44 0.75 0.76
C LEU A 73 -7.84 0.15 0.91
N GLU A 74 -8.88 0.98 0.94
CA GLU A 74 -10.27 0.49 0.88
C GLU A 74 -10.53 -0.38 -0.35
N ALA A 75 -10.06 0.04 -1.53
CA ALA A 75 -10.25 -0.72 -2.76
C ALA A 75 -9.54 -2.07 -2.69
N VAL A 76 -8.30 -2.10 -2.18
CA VAL A 76 -7.53 -3.34 -1.96
C VAL A 76 -8.27 -4.27 -1.00
N LEU A 77 -8.72 -3.77 0.15
CA LEU A 77 -9.44 -4.56 1.16
C LEU A 77 -10.78 -5.10 0.62
N ARG A 78 -11.52 -4.32 -0.18
CA ARG A 78 -12.74 -4.78 -0.85
C ARG A 78 -12.45 -5.88 -1.87
N ASN A 79 -11.34 -5.79 -2.61
CA ASN A 79 -11.00 -6.76 -3.64
C ASN A 79 -10.40 -8.06 -3.08
N GLN A 80 -9.72 -8.01 -1.93
CA GLN A 80 -9.24 -9.22 -1.25
C GLN A 80 -10.40 -10.12 -0.77
N LYS A 81 -11.56 -9.54 -0.44
CA LYS A 81 -12.77 -10.31 -0.06
C LYS A 81 -13.37 -11.16 -1.20
N LYS A 82 -12.82 -11.12 -2.42
CA LYS A 82 -13.24 -11.97 -3.56
C LYS A 82 -12.38 -13.23 -3.75
N VAL A 83 -11.38 -13.45 -2.91
CA VAL A 83 -10.61 -14.70 -2.85
C VAL A 83 -11.05 -15.44 -1.59
N GLY A 84 -12.23 -16.03 -1.67
CA GLY A 84 -12.87 -16.85 -0.64
C GLY A 84 -13.91 -17.74 -1.29
#